data_AF-A0A7C9EMB4-F1
#
_entry.id   AF-A0A7C9EMB4-F1
#
_cell.length_a   1.000
_cell.length_b   1.000
_cell.length_c   1.000
_cell.angle_alpha   90.00
_cell.angle_beta   90.00
_cell.angle_gamma   90.00
#
_symmetry.space_group_name_H-M   'P 1'
#
loop_
_entity.id
_entity.type
_entity.pdbx_description
1 polymer ?
#
loop_
_entity_poly.entity_id
_entity_poly.type
_entity_poly.pdbx_seq_one_letter_code
_entity_poly.pdbx_strand_id
1 'polypeptide(L)'
;LTKSILFFEGQRSGYLPQDQRVGWRGNSGLGDGSGRGVDLTGGYYDAGDNVKFNFPMAFTTTMLAWSVVEFGELMPPTQLTHSLVAIKWATDYLLKTIAHRS
;
A
#
# COMPACT_ATOMS: atom_id res chain seq x y z
N LEU A 1 9.28 -6.54 -12.86
CA LEU A 1 8.57 -5.36 -12.33
C LEU A 1 7.06 -5.59 -12.22
N THR A 2 6.33 -5.92 -13.29
CA THR A 2 4.86 -6.13 -13.26
C THR A 2 4.36 -7.08 -12.18
N LYS A 3 5.03 -8.24 -11.99
CA LYS A 3 4.66 -9.21 -10.95
C LYS A 3 4.88 -8.68 -9.53
N SER A 4 5.91 -7.85 -9.32
CA SER A 4 6.20 -7.23 -8.01
C SER A 4 5.12 -6.21 -7.64
N ILE A 5 4.60 -5.46 -8.61
CA ILE A 5 3.49 -4.52 -8.37
C ILE A 5 2.17 -5.26 -8.07
N LEU A 6 1.91 -6.37 -8.77
CA LEU A 6 0.78 -7.24 -8.47
C LEU A 6 0.84 -7.84 -7.05
N PHE A 7 2.04 -8.14 -6.55
CA PHE A 7 2.23 -8.55 -5.15
C PHE A 7 1.74 -7.46 -4.18
N PHE A 8 2.12 -6.19 -4.38
CA PHE A 8 1.59 -5.09 -3.55
C PHE A 8 0.06 -5.01 -3.59
N GLU A 9 -0.56 -5.07 -4.77
CA GLU A 9 -2.03 -5.08 -4.88
C GLU A 9 -2.66 -6.27 -4.12
N GLY A 10 -2.02 -7.44 -4.20
CA GLY A 10 -2.39 -8.64 -3.47
C GLY A 10 -2.30 -8.51 -1.95
N GLN A 11 -1.60 -7.50 -1.42
CA GLN A 11 -1.39 -7.28 0.02
C GLN A 11 -2.19 -6.10 0.59
N ARG A 12 -2.97 -5.35 -0.21
CA ARG A 12 -3.71 -4.18 0.28
C ARG A 12 -4.72 -4.53 1.38
N SER A 13 -4.84 -3.71 2.41
CA SER A 13 -5.89 -3.78 3.44
C SER A 13 -6.78 -2.52 3.35
N GLY A 14 -8.01 -2.55 3.86
CA GLY A 14 -8.96 -1.44 3.81
C GLY A 14 -10.01 -1.60 2.71
N TYR A 15 -10.59 -0.48 2.29
CA TYR A 15 -11.52 -0.42 1.16
C TYR A 15 -10.78 -0.49 -0.17
N LEU A 16 -10.89 -1.61 -0.87
CA LEU A 16 -10.18 -1.82 -2.12
C LEU A 16 -10.80 -1.00 -3.27
N PRO A 17 -9.97 -0.45 -4.18
CA PRO A 17 -10.46 0.21 -5.39
C PRO A 17 -11.27 -0.74 -6.27
N GLN A 18 -12.35 -0.25 -6.87
CA GLN A 18 -13.19 -1.06 -7.77
C GLN A 18 -12.45 -1.52 -9.04
N ASP A 19 -11.41 -0.80 -9.43
CA ASP A 19 -10.55 -1.07 -10.57
C ASP A 19 -9.32 -1.92 -10.22
N GLN A 20 -9.26 -2.50 -9.02
CA GLN A 20 -8.19 -3.41 -8.64
C GLN A 20 -8.15 -4.65 -9.54
N ARG A 21 -6.94 -5.04 -9.97
CA ARG A 21 -6.69 -6.18 -10.88
C ARG A 21 -6.77 -7.53 -10.17
N VAL A 22 -6.57 -7.56 -8.86
CA VAL A 22 -6.59 -8.77 -8.03
C VAL A 22 -8.02 -9.07 -7.59
N GLY A 23 -8.72 -9.90 -8.37
CA GLY A 23 -10.15 -10.21 -8.18
C GLY A 23 -10.49 -11.18 -7.03
N TRP A 24 -9.51 -11.84 -6.42
CA TRP A 24 -9.72 -12.74 -5.28
C TRP A 24 -9.60 -12.04 -3.93
N ARG A 25 -9.26 -10.74 -3.89
CA ARG A 25 -9.19 -9.93 -2.67
C ARG A 25 -10.46 -9.08 -2.53
N GLY A 26 -10.93 -8.91 -1.30
CA GLY A 26 -12.05 -8.03 -0.93
C GLY A 26 -11.67 -7.07 0.21
N ASN A 27 -12.59 -6.15 0.53
CA ASN A 27 -12.42 -5.19 1.62
C ASN A 27 -12.10 -5.91 2.95
N SER A 28 -11.11 -5.41 3.70
CA SER A 28 -10.65 -6.04 4.95
C SER A 28 -10.10 -5.01 5.94
N GLY A 29 -10.00 -5.34 7.23
CA GLY A 29 -9.41 -4.44 8.24
C GLY A 29 -10.17 -3.12 8.43
N LEU A 30 -11.50 -3.13 8.23
CA LEU A 30 -12.33 -1.91 8.25
C LEU A 30 -12.52 -1.30 9.66
N GLY A 31 -12.19 -2.06 10.71
CA GLY A 31 -12.22 -1.60 12.09
C GLY A 31 -10.85 -1.16 12.63
N ASP A 32 -9.81 -1.13 11.80
CA ASP A 32 -8.44 -0.82 12.24
C ASP A 32 -8.36 0.60 12.81
N GLY A 33 -7.92 0.71 14.07
CA GLY A 33 -7.82 1.98 14.80
C GLY A 33 -9.06 2.38 15.63
N SER A 34 -10.20 1.71 15.43
CA SER A 34 -11.47 2.03 16.12
C SER A 34 -11.36 2.01 17.65
N GLY A 35 -10.62 1.06 18.22
CA GLY A 35 -10.38 0.98 19.67
C GLY A 35 -9.61 2.16 20.27
N ARG A 36 -9.03 3.03 19.43
CA ARG A 36 -8.35 4.28 19.82
C ARG A 36 -9.02 5.53 19.22
N GLY A 37 -10.20 5.39 18.62
CA GLY A 37 -10.91 6.50 17.98
C GLY A 37 -10.23 7.07 16.73
N VAL A 38 -9.36 6.29 16.08
CA VAL A 38 -8.59 6.73 14.91
C VAL A 38 -8.88 5.84 13.70
N ASP A 39 -8.73 6.36 12.49
CA ASP A 39 -8.85 5.58 11.25
C ASP A 39 -7.46 5.08 10.82
N LEU A 40 -7.22 3.78 10.97
CA LEU A 40 -6.01 3.10 10.48
C LEU A 40 -6.33 2.08 9.36
N THR A 41 -7.45 2.27 8.67
CA THR A 41 -7.77 1.50 7.45
C THR A 41 -6.81 1.87 6.32
N GLY A 42 -6.48 0.90 5.45
CA GLY A 42 -5.52 1.08 4.36
C GLY A 42 -4.21 0.31 4.58
N GLY A 43 -3.19 0.63 3.77
CA GLY A 43 -1.85 0.07 3.91
C GLY A 43 -1.75 -1.37 3.39
N TYR A 44 -0.63 -2.01 3.71
CA TYR A 44 -0.30 -3.37 3.27
C TYR A 44 -0.19 -4.33 4.45
N TYR A 45 -0.64 -5.57 4.26
CA TYR A 45 -0.26 -6.68 5.13
C TYR A 45 1.21 -7.05 4.87
N ASP A 46 1.97 -7.30 5.93
CA ASP A 46 3.42 -7.45 5.85
C ASP A 46 3.84 -8.73 5.12
N ALA A 47 3.15 -9.86 5.39
CA ALA A 47 3.47 -11.14 4.77
C ALA A 47 2.22 -12.02 4.59
N GLY A 48 2.24 -13.27 5.07
CA GLY A 48 1.09 -14.18 5.08
C GLY A 48 0.14 -13.97 6.26
N ASP A 49 0.44 -13.03 7.13
CA ASP A 49 -0.37 -12.64 8.27
C ASP A 49 -1.17 -11.36 7.97
N ASN A 50 -2.16 -11.06 8.81
CA ASN A 50 -2.98 -9.86 8.69
C ASN A 50 -2.42 -8.68 9.50
N VAL A 51 -1.15 -8.74 9.91
CA VAL A 51 -0.51 -7.67 10.70
C VAL A 51 0.11 -6.64 9.76
N LYS A 52 -0.05 -5.37 10.12
CA LYS A 52 0.54 -4.23 9.40
C LYS A 52 1.81 -3.78 10.12
N PHE A 53 2.94 -4.36 9.75
CA PHE A 53 4.23 -3.92 10.27
C PHE A 53 4.71 -2.66 9.54
N ASN A 54 4.62 -1.51 10.21
CA ASN A 54 4.92 -0.20 9.60
C ASN A 54 6.39 -0.08 9.12
N PHE A 55 7.34 -0.67 9.83
CA PHE A 55 8.77 -0.58 9.49
C PHE A 55 9.12 -1.25 8.14
N PRO A 56 8.81 -2.55 7.93
CA PRO A 56 9.00 -3.17 6.62
C PRO A 56 8.12 -2.55 5.52
N MET A 57 6.92 -2.07 5.84
CA MET A 57 6.10 -1.31 4.88
C MET A 57 6.78 -0.02 4.43
N ALA A 58 7.35 0.76 5.36
CA ALA A 58 8.06 2.00 5.03
C ALA A 58 9.33 1.71 4.20
N PHE A 59 10.07 0.65 4.55
CA PHE A 59 11.25 0.22 3.80
C PHE A 59 10.92 -0.17 2.35
N THR A 60 9.93 -1.04 2.16
CA THR A 60 9.50 -1.50 0.83
C THR A 60 8.95 -0.36 -0.03
N THR A 61 8.19 0.56 0.58
CA THR A 61 7.69 1.78 -0.09
C THR A 61 8.83 2.69 -0.53
N THR A 62 9.86 2.86 0.31
CA THR A 62 11.04 3.67 -0.02
C THR A 62 11.80 3.09 -1.20
N MET A 63 12.04 1.77 -1.21
CA MET A 63 12.71 1.09 -2.32
C MET A 63 11.91 1.18 -3.62
N LEU A 64 10.58 1.05 -3.55
CA LEU A 64 9.73 1.23 -4.73
C LEU A 64 9.79 2.66 -5.25
N ALA A 65 9.71 3.66 -4.38
CA ALA A 65 9.82 5.07 -4.75
C ALA A 65 11.18 5.38 -5.38
N TRP A 66 12.28 4.88 -4.81
CA TRP A 66 13.61 5.04 -5.41
C TRP A 66 13.67 4.40 -6.79
N SER A 67 13.13 3.19 -6.99
CA SER A 67 13.12 2.56 -8.32
C SER A 67 12.36 3.39 -9.37
N VAL A 68 11.31 4.11 -8.98
CA VAL A 68 10.55 5.00 -9.86
C VAL A 68 11.34 6.28 -10.17
N VAL A 69 12.07 6.83 -9.20
CA VAL A 69 12.94 7.99 -9.43
C VAL A 69 14.08 7.62 -10.39
N GLU A 70 14.71 6.46 -10.20
CA GLU A 70 15.88 6.05 -10.99
C GLU A 70 15.51 5.56 -12.40
N PHE A 71 14.42 4.79 -12.52
CA PHE A 71 14.10 4.07 -13.76
C PHE A 71 12.74 4.44 -14.35
N GLY A 72 12.03 5.42 -13.79
CA GLY A 72 10.66 5.76 -14.17
C GLY A 72 10.49 6.09 -15.65
N GLU A 73 11.46 6.77 -16.26
CA GLU A 73 11.45 7.10 -17.70
C GLU A 73 11.56 5.87 -18.60
N LEU A 74 12.15 4.78 -18.09
CA LEU A 74 12.29 3.50 -18.79
C LEU A 74 11.10 2.56 -18.55
N MET A 75 10.21 2.90 -17.61
CA MET A 75 9.05 2.08 -17.30
C MET A 75 7.96 2.27 -18.36
N PRO A 76 7.28 1.19 -18.79
CA PRO A 76 6.05 1.33 -19.56
C PRO A 76 5.04 2.21 -18.81
N PRO A 77 4.30 3.12 -19.47
CA PRO A 77 3.41 4.08 -18.81
C PRO A 77 2.42 3.45 -17.82
N THR A 78 1.92 2.26 -18.15
CA THR A 78 1.01 1.49 -17.29
C THR A 78 1.69 0.97 -16.03
N GLN A 79 2.95 0.53 -16.11
CA GLN A 79 3.70 0.07 -14.94
C GLN A 79 4.08 1.24 -14.04
N LEU A 80 4.49 2.37 -14.62
CA LEU A 80 4.75 3.59 -13.86
C LEU A 80 3.51 4.01 -13.08
N THR A 81 2.35 4.04 -13.74
CA THR A 81 1.07 4.38 -13.10
C THR A 81 0.77 3.44 -11.91
N HIS A 82 0.87 2.13 -12.10
CA HIS A 82 0.62 1.18 -11.01
C HIS A 82 1.63 1.31 -9.85
N SER A 83 2.91 1.59 -10.14
CA SER A 83 3.93 1.85 -9.12
C SER A 83 3.58 3.09 -8.30
N LEU A 84 3.17 4.19 -8.95
CA LEU A 84 2.75 5.42 -8.27
C LEU A 84 1.52 5.20 -7.39
N VAL A 85 0.54 4.43 -7.86
CA VAL A 85 -0.64 4.05 -7.07
C VAL A 85 -0.25 3.20 -5.86
N ALA A 86 0.70 2.27 -6.00
CA ALA A 86 1.19 1.47 -4.89
C ALA A 86 1.94 2.31 -3.84
N ILE A 87 2.81 3.23 -4.28
CA ILE A 87 3.48 4.19 -3.39
C ILE A 87 2.44 5.01 -2.63
N LYS A 88 1.47 5.59 -3.34
CA LYS A 88 0.40 6.39 -2.74
C LYS A 88 -0.36 5.62 -1.66
N TRP A 89 -0.70 4.36 -1.92
CA TRP A 89 -1.44 3.51 -1.00
C TRP A 89 -0.71 3.32 0.34
N ALA A 90 0.60 3.04 0.29
CA ALA A 90 1.41 2.93 1.50
C ALA A 90 1.53 4.27 2.21
N THR A 91 1.83 5.35 1.49
CA THR A 91 2.05 6.67 2.10
C THR A 91 0.78 7.23 2.73
N ASP A 92 -0.39 7.03 2.13
CA ASP A 92 -1.67 7.45 2.71
C ASP A 92 -1.88 6.78 4.08
N TYR A 93 -1.60 5.48 4.20
CA TYR A 93 -1.68 4.77 5.47
C TYR A 93 -0.62 5.25 6.47
N LEU A 94 0.64 5.39 6.06
CA LEU A 94 1.71 5.89 6.93
C LEU A 94 1.39 7.29 7.48
N LEU A 95 0.81 8.17 6.65
CA LEU A 95 0.34 9.49 7.08
C LEU A 95 -0.73 9.39 8.16
N LYS A 96 -1.71 8.49 8.02
CA LYS A 96 -2.69 8.22 9.10
C LYS A 96 -1.99 7.84 10.40
N THR A 97 -1.00 6.93 10.36
CA THR A 97 -0.32 6.47 11.58
C THR A 97 0.44 7.56 12.35
N ILE A 98 0.86 8.64 11.68
CA ILE A 98 1.62 9.74 12.31
C ILE A 98 0.76 10.97 12.61
N ALA A 99 -0.36 11.15 11.92
CA ALA A 99 -1.23 12.32 12.05
C ALA A 99 -2.08 12.31 13.33
N HIS A 100 -2.17 11.18 14.05
CA HIS A 100 -2.99 11.04 15.26
C HIS A 100 -2.30 11.52 16.57
N ARG A 101 -1.38 12.49 16.48
CA ARG A 101 -0.85 13.19 17.66
C ARG A 101 -1.53 14.55 17.82
N SER A 102 -2.56 14.61 18.65
CA SER A 102 -3.07 15.83 19.30
C SER A 102 -3.80 15.43 20.57
#